data_AF-A0A0F7EW67-F1
#
_entry.id   AF-A0A0F7EW67-F1
#
_cell.length_a   1.000
_cell.length_b   1.000
_cell.length_c   1.000
_cell.angle_alpha   90.00
_cell.angle_beta   90.00
_cell.angle_gamma   90.00
#
_symmetry.space_group_name_H-M   'P 1'
#
loop_
_entity.id
_entity.type
_entity.pdbx_description
1 polymer ?
#
loop_
_entity_poly.entity_id
_entity_poly.type
_entity_poly.pdbx_seq_one_letter_code
_entity_poly.pdbx_strand_id
1 'polypeptide(L)'
;YTLGVKQLIVAINKMDTTKWSEARFNEIIKETSSFIKKVGYNPKHVAFVPISGFNGDNMIEPSPNCPWYKGWEKEIKVKASGKTLLEAIDAIEPPSRPLDKPLRLPLQDVYKIGGIGTVPVGRVETGIIKAGMVVTFAPAGVTTEVKSVEMHHEQLAEGGKPGDNVGFNVKNVSVKEIRRGNVAGDSKNDPPKGAESFNAQVIVLNHPGQVGAGYAPVLDCHTAHIACKFAELVTKIDRRTGKSVEDNPKFIKSGDAAIVKMIP
;
A
#
# COMPACT_ATOMS: atom_id res chain seq x y z
N TYR A 1 -5.72 -4.90 -9.48
CA TYR A 1 -4.58 -4.22 -8.85
C TYR A 1 -4.17 -5.01 -7.63
N THR A 2 -2.92 -5.46 -7.53
CA THR A 2 -2.48 -6.30 -6.40
C THR A 2 -2.44 -5.53 -5.08
N LEU A 3 -2.00 -4.26 -5.10
CA LEU A 3 -1.87 -3.41 -3.89
C LEU A 3 -2.87 -2.24 -3.85
N GLY A 4 -3.88 -2.23 -4.71
CA GLY A 4 -4.87 -1.14 -4.74
C GLY A 4 -4.38 0.23 -5.22
N VAL A 5 -3.13 0.38 -5.65
CA VAL A 5 -2.60 1.62 -6.25
C VAL A 5 -3.18 1.80 -7.66
N LYS A 6 -4.17 2.69 -7.78
CA LYS A 6 -4.92 2.92 -9.03
C LYS A 6 -4.41 4.09 -9.88
N GLN A 7 -3.58 4.96 -9.31
CA GLN A 7 -2.99 6.10 -10.02
C GLN A 7 -1.51 5.86 -10.24
N LEU A 8 -1.05 6.07 -11.47
CA LEU A 8 0.32 5.81 -11.92
C LEU A 8 0.78 7.00 -12.76
N ILE A 9 2.03 7.42 -12.58
CA ILE A 9 2.74 8.36 -13.43
C ILE A 9 3.96 7.63 -13.99
N VAL A 10 4.25 7.82 -15.28
CA VAL A 10 5.43 7.26 -15.92
C VAL A 10 6.36 8.40 -16.29
N ALA A 11 7.47 8.51 -15.56
CA ALA A 11 8.56 9.40 -15.89
C ALA A 11 9.56 8.67 -16.80
N ILE A 12 9.69 9.12 -18.06
CA ILE A 12 10.66 8.60 -19.02
C ILE A 12 11.96 9.35 -18.80
N ASN A 13 12.82 8.79 -17.94
CA ASN A 13 14.06 9.42 -17.51
C ASN A 13 15.21 9.23 -18.51
N LYS A 14 16.27 10.03 -18.37
CA LYS A 14 17.49 10.03 -19.17
C LYS A 14 17.28 10.40 -20.64
N MET A 15 16.29 11.27 -20.93
CA MET A 15 16.01 11.70 -22.30
C MET A 15 17.20 12.44 -22.95
N ASP A 16 18.06 13.07 -22.15
CA ASP A 16 19.33 13.66 -22.57
C ASP A 16 20.24 12.65 -23.28
N THR A 17 20.32 11.40 -22.82
CA THR A 17 21.12 10.33 -23.44
C THR A 17 20.58 9.89 -24.82
N THR A 18 19.33 10.20 -25.10
CA THR A 18 18.66 9.93 -26.39
C THR A 18 18.54 11.17 -27.27
N LYS A 19 19.27 12.24 -26.91
CA LYS A 19 19.24 13.55 -27.60
C LYS A 19 17.81 14.10 -27.73
N TRP A 20 16.97 13.86 -26.71
CA TRP A 20 15.59 14.32 -26.68
C TRP A 20 14.76 13.89 -27.92
N SER A 21 14.98 12.68 -28.42
CA SER A 21 14.28 12.17 -29.61
C SER A 21 12.79 11.89 -29.36
N GLU A 22 11.93 12.58 -30.11
CA GLU A 22 10.47 12.37 -30.08
C GLU A 22 10.09 10.93 -30.52
N ALA A 23 10.77 10.41 -31.55
CA ALA A 23 10.53 9.05 -32.03
C ALA A 23 10.82 8.01 -30.93
N ARG A 24 11.93 8.17 -30.21
CA ARG A 24 12.29 7.28 -29.10
C ARG A 24 11.31 7.38 -27.94
N PHE A 25 10.87 8.59 -27.61
CA PHE A 25 9.84 8.82 -26.59
C PHE A 25 8.52 8.11 -26.94
N ASN A 26 8.05 8.27 -28.18
CA ASN A 26 6.80 7.66 -28.64
C ASN A 26 6.87 6.13 -28.68
N GLU A 27 8.02 5.56 -29.05
CA GLU A 27 8.29 4.12 -28.97
C GLU A 27 8.16 3.62 -27.52
N ILE A 28 8.83 4.27 -26.57
CA ILE A 28 8.77 3.92 -25.15
C ILE A 28 7.34 4.01 -24.61
N ILE A 29 6.59 5.04 -24.98
CA ILE A 29 5.17 5.18 -24.59
C ILE A 29 4.36 3.98 -25.09
N LYS A 30 4.53 3.58 -26.35
CA LYS A 30 3.78 2.47 -26.95
C LYS A 30 4.04 1.15 -26.22
N GLU A 31 5.30 0.82 -25.94
CA GLU A 31 5.67 -0.40 -25.23
C GLU A 31 5.19 -0.37 -23.78
N THR A 32 5.44 0.74 -23.08
CA THR A 32 5.05 0.90 -21.68
C THR A 32 3.53 0.86 -21.52
N SER A 33 2.79 1.53 -22.41
CA SER A 33 1.32 1.50 -22.44
C SER A 33 0.78 0.08 -22.63
N SER A 34 1.41 -0.69 -23.53
CA SER A 34 1.05 -2.08 -23.76
C SER A 34 1.32 -2.96 -22.53
N PHE A 35 2.44 -2.71 -21.83
CA PHE A 35 2.80 -3.42 -20.62
C PHE A 35 1.85 -3.11 -19.46
N ILE A 36 1.64 -1.83 -19.12
CA ILE A 36 0.78 -1.46 -17.98
C ILE A 36 -0.69 -1.84 -18.22
N LYS A 37 -1.14 -1.90 -19.48
CA LYS A 37 -2.45 -2.43 -19.86
C LYS A 37 -2.59 -3.92 -19.56
N LYS A 38 -1.54 -4.73 -19.76
CA LYS A 38 -1.52 -6.15 -19.35
C LYS A 38 -1.55 -6.30 -17.83
N VAL A 39 -0.93 -5.38 -17.09
CA VAL A 39 -0.97 -5.35 -15.61
C VAL A 39 -2.36 -4.94 -15.10
N GLY A 40 -3.10 -4.13 -15.86
CA GLY A 40 -4.48 -3.75 -15.59
C GLY A 40 -4.74 -2.24 -15.48
N TYR A 41 -3.72 -1.39 -15.71
CA TYR A 41 -3.89 0.06 -15.79
C TYR A 41 -4.50 0.47 -17.13
N ASN A 42 -5.28 1.55 -17.14
CA ASN A 42 -5.69 2.20 -18.38
C ASN A 42 -4.63 3.24 -18.78
N PRO A 43 -3.92 3.09 -19.91
CA PRO A 43 -2.89 4.06 -20.31
C PRO A 43 -3.40 5.50 -20.47
N LYS A 44 -4.69 5.70 -20.76
CA LYS A 44 -5.29 7.05 -20.81
C LYS A 44 -5.34 7.77 -19.46
N HIS A 45 -5.22 7.03 -18.36
CA HIS A 45 -5.25 7.55 -17.00
C HIS A 45 -3.85 7.91 -16.48
N VAL A 46 -2.81 7.72 -17.30
CA VAL A 46 -1.41 7.78 -16.90
C VAL A 46 -0.73 8.93 -17.62
N ALA A 47 -0.12 9.83 -16.85
CA ALA A 47 0.73 10.88 -17.40
C ALA A 47 2.11 10.29 -17.78
N PHE A 48 2.55 10.55 -19.01
CA PHE A 48 3.87 10.18 -19.51
C PHE A 48 4.72 11.44 -19.65
N VAL A 49 5.76 11.58 -18.82
CA VAL A 49 6.57 12.81 -18.73
C VAL A 49 8.00 12.50 -19.16
N PRO A 50 8.54 13.10 -20.25
CA PRO A 50 9.94 12.98 -20.60
C PRO A 50 10.76 13.85 -19.66
N ILE A 51 11.69 13.27 -18.90
CA ILE A 51 12.51 14.02 -17.94
C ILE A 51 14.01 13.72 -18.11
N SER A 52 14.83 14.61 -17.56
CA SER A 52 16.19 14.28 -17.14
C SER A 52 16.34 14.60 -15.67
N GLY A 53 16.35 13.57 -14.82
CA GLY A 53 16.52 13.77 -13.38
C GLY A 53 17.88 14.37 -13.01
N PHE A 54 18.89 14.18 -13.86
CA PHE A 54 20.24 14.72 -13.63
C PHE A 54 20.32 16.21 -13.97
N ASN A 55 19.73 16.63 -15.09
CA ASN A 55 19.77 18.01 -15.56
C ASN A 55 18.58 18.88 -15.08
N GLY A 56 17.55 18.25 -14.50
CA GLY A 56 16.35 18.92 -13.99
C GLY A 56 15.24 19.16 -15.04
N ASP A 57 15.44 18.76 -16.29
CA ASP A 57 14.49 18.96 -17.38
C ASP A 57 13.12 18.33 -17.09
N ASN A 58 12.04 19.13 -17.24
CA ASN A 58 10.64 18.76 -16.99
C ASN A 58 10.37 18.23 -15.57
N MET A 59 11.27 18.43 -14.60
CA MET A 59 11.04 18.06 -13.21
C MET A 59 10.06 19.04 -12.56
N ILE A 60 10.45 20.32 -12.56
CA ILE A 60 9.69 21.43 -11.96
C ILE A 60 9.28 22.44 -13.04
N GLU A 61 10.18 22.72 -13.97
CA GLU A 61 9.99 23.66 -15.08
C GLU A 61 10.04 22.96 -16.44
N PRO A 62 9.33 23.46 -17.47
CA PRO A 62 9.38 22.92 -18.81
C PRO A 62 10.78 23.00 -19.41
N SER A 63 11.22 21.90 -20.04
CA SER A 63 12.52 21.83 -20.70
C SER A 63 12.52 22.54 -22.06
N PRO A 64 13.53 23.37 -22.35
CA PRO A 64 13.73 23.91 -23.69
C PRO A 64 14.26 22.85 -24.69
N ASN A 65 14.75 21.70 -24.21
CA ASN A 65 15.41 20.68 -25.03
C ASN A 65 14.44 19.78 -25.81
N CYS A 66 13.13 19.84 -25.51
CA CYS A 66 12.10 19.07 -26.20
C CYS A 66 10.91 19.93 -26.67
N PRO A 67 11.09 20.84 -27.65
CA PRO A 67 10.03 21.73 -28.13
C PRO A 67 8.84 20.99 -28.79
N TRP A 68 9.06 19.75 -29.21
CA TRP A 68 8.03 18.85 -29.74
C TRP A 68 7.02 18.41 -28.65
N TYR A 69 7.45 18.32 -27.40
CA TYR A 69 6.60 17.85 -26.31
C TYR A 69 5.59 18.93 -25.90
N LYS A 70 4.31 18.63 -26.10
CA LYS A 70 3.21 19.58 -25.81
C LYS A 70 2.64 19.45 -24.40
N GLY A 71 3.11 18.47 -23.65
CA GLY A 71 2.61 18.15 -22.33
C GLY A 71 2.03 16.73 -22.25
N TRP A 72 1.83 16.27 -21.04
CA TRP A 72 1.10 15.06 -20.74
C TRP A 72 -0.39 15.39 -20.59
N GLU A 73 -1.23 14.40 -20.89
CA GLU A 73 -2.66 14.44 -20.58
C GLU A 73 -3.03 13.14 -19.86
N LYS A 74 -3.94 13.24 -18.89
CA LYS A 74 -4.58 12.08 -18.27
C LYS A 74 -6.05 12.34 -18.03
N GLU A 75 -6.84 11.28 -18.08
CA GLU A 75 -8.28 11.32 -17.82
C GLU A 75 -8.63 10.22 -16.83
N ILE A 76 -9.09 10.58 -15.63
CA ILE A 76 -9.57 9.61 -14.62
C ILE A 76 -11.05 9.89 -14.34
N LYS A 77 -11.33 10.95 -13.57
CA LYS A 77 -12.67 11.54 -13.45
C LYS A 77 -12.73 12.91 -14.12
N VAL A 78 -11.64 13.67 -14.00
CA VAL A 78 -11.44 14.97 -14.62
C VAL A 78 -10.25 14.88 -15.56
N LYS A 79 -10.34 15.52 -16.73
CA LYS A 79 -9.19 15.65 -17.63
C LYS A 79 -8.18 16.61 -17.00
N ALA A 80 -6.94 16.16 -16.87
CA ALA A 80 -5.83 16.98 -16.39
C ALA A 80 -4.69 16.97 -17.42
N SER A 81 -3.96 18.07 -17.52
CA SER A 81 -2.82 18.23 -18.40
C SER A 81 -1.75 19.08 -17.74
N GLY A 82 -0.50 18.89 -18.15
CA GLY A 82 0.64 19.67 -17.69
C GLY A 82 1.87 19.33 -18.50
N LYS A 83 3.02 19.93 -18.16
CA LYS A 83 4.30 19.69 -18.83
C LYS A 83 5.29 18.98 -17.92
N THR A 84 5.25 19.24 -16.62
CA THR A 84 6.30 18.81 -15.70
C THR A 84 5.87 17.63 -14.84
N LEU A 85 6.85 16.98 -14.20
CA LEU A 85 6.61 15.89 -13.26
C LEU A 85 5.91 16.40 -11.99
N LEU A 86 6.27 17.59 -11.52
CA LEU A 86 5.59 18.24 -10.38
C LEU A 86 4.10 18.45 -10.67
N GLU A 87 3.75 19.02 -11.83
CA GLU A 87 2.35 19.19 -12.21
C GLU A 87 1.61 17.84 -12.30
N ALA A 88 2.30 16.77 -12.75
CA ALA A 88 1.70 15.44 -12.82
C ALA A 88 1.36 14.86 -11.44
N ILE A 89 2.23 15.13 -10.45
CA ILE A 89 2.06 14.76 -9.04
C ILE A 89 0.93 15.59 -8.41
N ASP A 90 0.92 16.91 -8.63
CA ASP A 90 -0.13 17.80 -8.11
C ASP A 90 -1.51 17.44 -8.70
N ALA A 91 -1.54 16.93 -9.92
CA ALA A 91 -2.76 16.44 -10.55
C ALA A 91 -3.22 15.06 -10.04
N ILE A 92 -2.55 14.42 -9.06
CA ILE A 92 -3.02 13.17 -8.45
C ILE A 92 -4.30 13.47 -7.66
N GLU A 93 -5.37 12.71 -7.94
CA GLU A 93 -6.61 12.83 -7.17
C GLU A 93 -6.35 12.32 -5.73
N PRO A 94 -6.58 13.13 -4.68
CA PRO A 94 -6.40 12.67 -3.32
C PRO A 94 -7.27 11.43 -3.05
N PRO A 95 -6.73 10.35 -2.48
CA PRO A 95 -7.54 9.19 -2.15
C PRO A 95 -8.54 9.56 -1.05
N SER A 96 -9.75 8.99 -1.13
CA SER A 96 -10.73 9.11 -0.05
C SER A 96 -10.16 8.46 1.22
N ARG A 97 -10.00 9.27 2.27
CA ARG A 97 -9.52 8.79 3.57
C ARG A 97 -10.68 8.04 4.26
N PRO A 98 -10.49 6.78 4.70
CA PRO A 98 -11.54 5.97 5.31
C PRO A 98 -11.81 6.37 6.77
N LEU A 99 -12.30 7.60 6.98
CA LEU A 99 -12.58 8.19 8.29
C LEU A 99 -13.74 7.49 9.01
N ASP A 100 -14.77 7.09 8.27
CA ASP A 100 -16.00 6.49 8.82
C ASP A 100 -15.89 4.99 9.09
N LYS A 101 -14.73 4.39 8.80
CA LYS A 101 -14.47 2.97 9.08
C LYS A 101 -13.98 2.77 10.52
N PRO A 102 -14.13 1.57 11.10
CA PRO A 102 -13.50 1.22 12.37
C PRO A 102 -12.01 1.52 12.40
N LEU A 103 -11.48 1.89 13.57
CA LEU A 103 -10.06 2.16 13.75
C LEU A 103 -9.21 0.91 13.48
N ARG A 104 -8.21 1.03 12.60
CA ARG A 104 -7.13 0.05 12.43
C ARG A 104 -5.80 0.79 12.36
N LEU A 105 -4.95 0.55 13.34
CA LEU A 105 -3.63 1.17 13.45
C LEU A 105 -2.58 0.07 13.72
N PRO A 106 -1.97 -0.50 12.66
CA PRO A 106 -0.87 -1.46 12.80
C PRO A 106 0.36 -0.79 13.44
N LEU A 107 0.89 -1.42 14.49
CA LEU A 107 2.05 -0.92 15.21
C LEU A 107 3.33 -1.16 14.42
N GLN A 108 4.10 -0.10 14.26
CA GLN A 108 5.45 -0.13 13.69
C GLN A 108 6.48 -0.38 14.79
N ASP A 109 6.37 0.35 15.90
CA ASP A 109 7.28 0.25 17.05
C ASP A 109 6.52 0.52 18.37
N VAL A 110 7.13 0.12 19.49
CA VAL A 110 6.61 0.37 20.83
C VAL A 110 7.75 0.83 21.73
N TYR A 111 7.63 2.05 22.27
CA TYR A 111 8.65 2.67 23.11
C TYR A 111 8.22 2.73 24.57
N LYS A 112 9.22 2.69 25.47
CA LYS A 112 9.05 3.05 26.88
C LYS A 112 9.72 4.40 27.12
N ILE A 113 8.93 5.43 27.36
CA ILE A 113 9.43 6.79 27.59
C ILE A 113 9.34 7.10 29.08
N GLY A 114 10.45 7.54 29.69
CA GLY A 114 10.50 7.91 31.10
C GLY A 114 9.49 9.02 31.42
N GLY A 115 8.74 8.88 32.51
CA GLY A 115 7.70 9.84 32.92
C GLY A 115 6.38 9.78 32.12
N ILE A 116 6.39 9.25 30.90
CA ILE A 116 5.21 9.14 30.02
C ILE A 116 4.62 7.72 30.06
N GLY A 117 5.46 6.69 30.04
CA GLY A 117 5.04 5.29 30.01
C GLY A 117 5.20 4.65 28.63
N THR A 118 4.22 3.85 28.22
CA THR A 118 4.26 3.08 26.97
C THR A 118 3.67 3.89 25.82
N VAL A 119 4.42 4.01 24.73
CA VAL A 119 4.05 4.78 23.54
C VAL A 119 4.21 3.91 22.29
N PRO A 120 3.12 3.31 21.78
CA PRO A 120 3.12 2.69 20.47
C PRO A 120 3.12 3.74 19.36
N VAL A 121 3.74 3.39 18.24
CA VAL A 121 3.82 4.23 17.03
C VAL A 121 3.35 3.43 15.84
N GLY A 122 2.57 4.06 14.96
CA GLY A 122 2.13 3.44 13.72
C GLY A 122 1.33 4.39 12.84
N ARG A 123 0.91 3.88 11.69
CA ARG A 123 0.05 4.59 10.76
C ARG A 123 -1.40 4.27 11.02
N VAL A 124 -2.25 5.29 11.08
CA VAL A 124 -3.71 5.08 11.06
C VAL A 124 -4.09 4.65 9.64
N GLU A 125 -4.57 3.42 9.46
CA GLU A 125 -5.00 2.93 8.13
C GLU A 125 -6.49 3.22 7.88
N THR A 126 -7.32 3.07 8.92
CA THR A 126 -8.76 3.38 8.89
C THR A 126 -9.22 3.95 10.22
N GLY A 127 -10.33 4.70 10.20
CA GLY A 127 -10.91 5.32 11.39
C GLY A 127 -10.09 6.47 11.94
N ILE A 128 -10.39 6.87 13.18
CA ILE A 128 -9.72 7.98 13.85
C ILE A 128 -9.27 7.50 15.23
N ILE A 129 -8.09 7.93 15.69
CA ILE A 129 -7.61 7.71 17.06
C ILE A 129 -7.56 9.04 17.80
N LYS A 130 -8.18 9.12 18.97
CA LYS A 130 -8.24 10.33 19.82
C LYS A 130 -7.89 9.99 21.26
N ALA A 131 -7.43 11.00 22.00
CA ALA A 131 -7.34 10.90 23.45
C ALA A 131 -8.72 10.57 24.07
N GLY A 132 -8.72 9.75 25.11
CA GLY A 132 -9.91 9.23 25.78
C GLY A 132 -10.56 8.01 25.12
N MET A 133 -10.13 7.62 23.91
CA MET A 133 -10.61 6.38 23.30
C MET A 133 -10.08 5.16 24.06
N VAL A 134 -10.92 4.14 24.17
CA VAL A 134 -10.50 2.83 24.67
C VAL A 134 -10.17 1.97 23.46
N VAL A 135 -8.93 1.49 23.39
CA VAL A 135 -8.41 0.72 22.26
C VAL A 135 -8.06 -0.69 22.70
N THR A 136 -8.28 -1.65 21.81
CA THR A 136 -7.89 -3.06 21.95
C THR A 136 -6.74 -3.37 20.98
N PHE A 137 -5.72 -4.07 21.46
CA PHE A 137 -4.58 -4.52 20.66
C PHE A 137 -4.73 -5.99 20.29
N ALA A 138 -4.86 -6.27 18.99
CA ALA A 138 -4.86 -7.63 18.46
C ALA A 138 -3.44 -8.07 18.06
N PRO A 139 -3.11 -9.37 18.19
CA PRO A 139 -3.95 -10.46 18.66
C PRO A 139 -3.96 -10.63 20.19
N ALA A 140 -3.20 -9.83 20.94
CA ALA A 140 -3.02 -10.02 22.39
C ALA A 140 -4.31 -9.84 23.23
N GLY A 141 -5.29 -9.07 22.74
CA GLY A 141 -6.55 -8.80 23.42
C GLY A 141 -6.45 -7.77 24.55
N VAL A 142 -5.29 -7.14 24.73
CA VAL A 142 -5.07 -6.10 25.76
C VAL A 142 -5.89 -4.86 25.40
N THR A 143 -6.63 -4.32 26.37
CA THR A 143 -7.48 -3.14 26.18
C THR A 143 -7.10 -2.04 27.16
N THR A 144 -6.99 -0.81 26.67
CA THR A 144 -6.56 0.35 27.48
C THR A 144 -7.06 1.66 26.90
N GLU A 145 -7.02 2.72 27.71
CA GLU A 145 -7.39 4.08 27.30
C GLU A 145 -6.17 4.82 26.73
N VAL A 146 -6.36 5.50 25.60
CA VAL A 146 -5.40 6.40 24.97
C VAL A 146 -5.40 7.74 25.71
N LYS A 147 -4.24 8.21 26.19
CA LYS A 147 -4.13 9.48 26.93
C LYS A 147 -3.78 10.68 26.07
N SER A 148 -2.88 10.50 25.13
CA SER A 148 -2.50 11.53 24.16
C SER A 148 -2.20 10.88 22.83
N VAL A 149 -2.32 11.67 21.77
CA VAL A 149 -1.93 11.31 20.41
C VAL A 149 -1.05 12.44 19.89
N GLU A 150 0.11 12.11 19.35
CA GLU A 150 1.14 13.05 18.91
C GLU A 150 1.64 12.68 17.52
N MET A 151 1.98 13.70 16.74
CA MET A 151 2.64 13.57 15.44
C MET A 151 3.74 14.63 15.36
N HIS A 152 4.97 14.23 15.00
CA HIS A 152 6.12 15.14 14.95
C HIS A 152 6.35 15.97 16.24
N HIS A 153 6.12 15.36 17.42
CA HIS A 153 6.24 15.99 18.75
C HIS A 153 5.19 17.08 19.05
N GLU A 154 4.15 17.19 18.23
CA GLU A 154 3.00 18.05 18.50
C GLU A 154 1.77 17.23 18.84
N GLN A 155 1.02 17.67 19.85
CA GLN A 155 -0.20 16.99 20.28
C GLN A 155 -1.34 17.25 19.29
N LEU A 156 -1.98 16.17 18.83
CA LEU A 156 -3.13 16.24 17.94
C LEU A 156 -4.43 16.34 18.74
N ALA A 157 -4.93 17.57 18.91
CA ALA A 157 -6.19 17.82 19.63
C ALA A 157 -7.40 17.12 18.97
N GLU A 158 -7.45 17.09 17.64
CA GLU A 158 -8.50 16.38 16.89
C GLU A 158 -8.23 14.88 16.70
N GLY A 159 -7.09 14.37 17.19
CA GLY A 159 -6.63 13.01 16.98
C GLY A 159 -6.01 12.73 15.62
N GLY A 160 -5.47 11.52 15.47
CA GLY A 160 -4.87 11.02 14.23
C GLY A 160 -5.90 10.48 13.25
N LYS A 161 -5.78 10.87 11.98
CA LYS A 161 -6.68 10.51 10.88
C LYS A 161 -5.98 9.51 9.93
N PRO A 162 -6.72 8.79 9.05
CA PRO A 162 -6.11 7.82 8.14
C PRO A 162 -5.00 8.43 7.29
N GLY A 163 -3.81 7.83 7.29
CA GLY A 163 -2.60 8.32 6.63
C GLY A 163 -1.58 8.95 7.59
N ASP A 164 -2.01 9.40 8.77
CA ASP A 164 -1.12 10.03 9.74
C ASP A 164 -0.26 8.96 10.44
N ASN A 165 1.03 9.24 10.61
CA ASN A 165 1.93 8.40 11.41
C ASN A 165 2.01 9.03 12.80
N VAL A 166 1.42 8.36 13.79
CA VAL A 166 1.21 8.92 15.13
C VAL A 166 1.89 8.05 16.19
N GLY A 167 2.38 8.70 17.24
CA GLY A 167 2.66 8.08 18.53
C GLY A 167 1.49 8.35 19.47
N PHE A 168 1.12 7.39 20.30
CA PHE A 168 0.03 7.60 21.27
C PHE A 168 0.36 7.01 22.63
N ASN A 169 0.05 7.73 23.71
CA ASN A 169 0.30 7.24 25.06
C ASN A 169 -0.83 6.33 25.53
N VAL A 170 -0.48 5.21 26.15
CA VAL A 170 -1.43 4.31 26.82
C VAL A 170 -1.00 4.01 28.25
N LYS A 171 -1.99 3.83 29.14
CA LYS A 171 -1.74 3.47 30.55
C LYS A 171 -1.83 1.96 30.76
N ASN A 172 -1.19 1.48 31.82
CA ASN A 172 -1.34 0.11 32.33
C ASN A 172 -1.06 -1.01 31.30
N VAL A 173 -0.26 -0.71 30.26
CA VAL A 173 0.21 -1.70 29.28
C VAL A 173 1.72 -1.62 29.24
N SER A 174 2.38 -2.76 29.44
CA SER A 174 3.83 -2.89 29.32
C SER A 174 4.26 -3.00 27.86
N VAL A 175 5.44 -2.46 27.53
CA VAL A 175 6.07 -2.65 26.21
C VAL A 175 6.34 -4.12 25.84
N LYS A 176 6.22 -5.05 26.80
CA LYS A 176 6.34 -6.50 26.56
C LYS A 176 5.04 -7.15 26.11
N GLU A 177 3.89 -6.51 26.34
CA GLU A 177 2.56 -7.07 26.05
C GLU A 177 2.08 -6.75 24.63
N ILE A 178 2.68 -5.74 24.01
CA ILE A 178 2.39 -5.30 22.64
C ILE A 178 3.69 -5.14 21.87
N ARG A 179 3.65 -5.38 20.56
CA ARG A 179 4.84 -5.32 19.69
C ARG A 179 4.49 -4.91 18.27
N ARG A 180 5.52 -4.64 17.47
CA ARG A 180 5.42 -4.49 16.00
C ARG A 180 4.58 -5.63 15.40
N GLY A 181 3.69 -5.27 14.48
CA GLY A 181 2.77 -6.20 13.82
C GLY A 181 1.46 -6.42 14.56
N ASN A 182 1.31 -5.99 15.82
CA ASN A 182 0.00 -5.91 16.46
C ASN A 182 -0.83 -4.78 15.85
N VAL A 183 -2.15 -4.86 15.99
CA VAL A 183 -3.08 -3.88 15.44
C VAL A 183 -3.92 -3.31 16.56
N ALA A 184 -3.85 -1.99 16.75
CA ALA A 184 -4.76 -1.27 17.64
C ALA A 184 -6.07 -0.94 16.91
N GLY A 185 -7.19 -1.01 17.61
CA GLY A 185 -8.48 -0.54 17.12
C GLY A 185 -9.41 -0.16 18.27
N ASP A 186 -10.52 0.51 17.95
CA ASP A 186 -11.49 0.96 18.95
C ASP A 186 -12.18 -0.25 19.58
N SER A 187 -12.16 -0.34 20.91
CA SER A 187 -12.76 -1.45 21.64
C SER A 187 -14.29 -1.51 21.48
N LYS A 188 -14.93 -0.39 21.10
CA LYS A 188 -16.38 -0.23 21.00
C LYS A 188 -16.92 -0.32 19.58
N ASN A 189 -16.06 -0.28 18.57
CA ASN A 189 -16.48 -0.27 17.18
C ASN A 189 -15.63 -1.27 16.38
N ASP A 190 -16.15 -2.50 16.26
CA ASP A 190 -15.49 -3.62 15.57
C ASP A 190 -14.01 -3.78 15.96
N PRO A 191 -13.70 -4.15 17.21
CA PRO A 191 -12.32 -4.30 17.68
C PRO A 191 -11.56 -5.37 16.88
N PRO A 192 -10.27 -5.15 16.56
CA PRO A 192 -9.48 -6.12 15.83
C PRO A 192 -9.31 -7.41 16.65
N LYS A 193 -9.17 -8.54 15.96
CA LYS A 193 -8.98 -9.87 16.55
C LYS A 193 -7.83 -10.60 15.86
N GLY A 194 -7.25 -11.59 16.55
CA GLY A 194 -6.34 -12.54 15.91
C GLY A 194 -7.08 -13.39 14.88
N ALA A 195 -6.40 -13.75 13.79
CA ALA A 195 -6.92 -14.68 12.80
C ALA A 195 -6.33 -16.06 13.04
N GLU A 196 -7.18 -17.06 13.25
CA GLU A 196 -6.74 -18.47 13.33
C GLU A 196 -6.41 -19.02 11.94
N SER A 197 -7.17 -18.61 10.93
CA SER A 197 -6.88 -18.85 9.53
C SER A 197 -7.55 -17.79 8.67
N PHE A 198 -7.10 -17.66 7.43
CA PHE A 198 -7.74 -16.78 6.45
C PHE A 198 -7.59 -17.35 5.04
N ASN A 199 -8.58 -17.09 4.18
CA ASN A 199 -8.49 -17.40 2.77
C ASN A 199 -8.00 -16.15 2.02
N ALA A 200 -6.99 -16.32 1.16
CA ALA A 200 -6.45 -15.23 0.36
C ALA A 200 -6.31 -15.65 -1.10
N GLN A 201 -6.54 -14.69 -2.00
CA GLN A 201 -6.16 -14.83 -3.39
C GLN A 201 -4.65 -14.62 -3.53
N VAL A 202 -3.93 -15.65 -3.96
CA VAL A 202 -2.50 -15.63 -4.23
C VAL A 202 -2.27 -15.59 -5.73
N ILE A 203 -1.30 -14.79 -6.16
CA ILE A 203 -0.76 -14.82 -7.52
C ILE A 203 0.71 -15.22 -7.41
N VAL A 204 1.08 -16.35 -8.02
CA VAL A 204 2.45 -16.85 -7.96
C VAL A 204 3.30 -16.04 -8.94
N LEU A 205 4.27 -15.31 -8.41
CA LEU A 205 5.27 -14.59 -9.21
C LEU A 205 6.29 -15.57 -9.80
N ASN A 206 7.28 -15.05 -10.53
CA ASN A 206 8.30 -15.88 -11.16
C ASN A 206 9.14 -16.60 -10.09
N HIS A 207 8.91 -17.90 -9.95
CA HIS A 207 9.50 -18.80 -8.97
C HIS A 207 9.83 -20.14 -9.65
N PRO A 208 11.05 -20.70 -9.47
CA PRO A 208 11.49 -21.89 -10.21
C PRO A 208 10.79 -23.18 -9.79
N GLY A 209 10.16 -23.21 -8.61
CA GLY A 209 9.49 -24.38 -8.05
C GLY A 209 7.96 -24.32 -8.11
N GLN A 210 7.35 -25.43 -7.69
CA GLN A 210 5.91 -25.54 -7.46
C GLN A 210 5.61 -25.31 -5.98
N VAL A 211 4.44 -24.75 -5.69
CA VAL A 211 3.94 -24.52 -4.33
C VAL A 211 2.78 -25.47 -4.08
N GLY A 212 2.93 -26.37 -3.11
CA GLY A 212 1.91 -27.30 -2.67
C GLY A 212 1.34 -26.95 -1.30
N ALA A 213 0.30 -27.66 -0.88
CA ALA A 213 -0.18 -27.61 0.49
C ALA A 213 0.95 -27.99 1.48
N GLY A 214 1.03 -27.28 2.59
CA GLY A 214 2.10 -27.40 3.59
C GLY A 214 3.27 -26.44 3.40
N TYR A 215 3.38 -25.76 2.26
CA TYR A 215 4.37 -24.69 2.07
C TYR A 215 4.17 -23.58 3.11
N ALA A 216 5.24 -23.18 3.81
CA ALA A 216 5.15 -22.24 4.93
C ALA A 216 6.12 -21.05 4.76
N PRO A 217 5.87 -20.16 3.79
CA PRO A 217 6.68 -18.95 3.61
C PRO A 217 6.37 -17.93 4.70
N VAL A 218 7.27 -16.95 4.83
CA VAL A 218 6.97 -15.73 5.59
C VAL A 218 6.07 -14.82 4.77
N LEU A 219 5.00 -14.34 5.40
CA LEU A 219 4.10 -13.33 4.86
C LEU A 219 4.33 -12.00 5.56
N ASP A 220 4.53 -10.98 4.74
CA ASP A 220 4.47 -9.59 5.14
C ASP A 220 3.05 -9.07 4.90
N CYS A 221 2.36 -8.71 5.98
CA CYS A 221 1.03 -8.09 5.94
C CYS A 221 1.07 -6.89 6.88
N HIS A 222 0.71 -5.70 6.40
CA HIS A 222 0.90 -4.43 7.12
C HIS A 222 2.32 -4.34 7.73
N THR A 223 2.42 -4.24 9.06
CA THR A 223 3.67 -4.25 9.83
C THR A 223 4.03 -5.63 10.40
N ALA A 224 3.19 -6.64 10.22
CA ALA A 224 3.43 -8.00 10.68
C ALA A 224 4.28 -8.79 9.67
N HIS A 225 5.13 -9.64 10.22
CA HIS A 225 6.06 -10.50 9.50
C HIS A 225 6.00 -11.89 10.15
N ILE A 226 5.20 -12.79 9.57
CA ILE A 226 4.82 -14.07 10.21
C ILE A 226 4.86 -15.20 9.18
N ALA A 227 5.46 -16.34 9.55
CA ALA A 227 5.41 -17.55 8.73
C ALA A 227 3.97 -18.09 8.68
N CYS A 228 3.37 -18.18 7.50
CA CYS A 228 2.02 -18.70 7.34
C CYS A 228 2.05 -19.99 6.51
N LYS A 229 1.45 -21.06 7.04
CA LYS A 229 1.30 -22.32 6.32
C LYS A 229 0.17 -22.22 5.31
N PHE A 230 0.44 -22.59 4.06
CA PHE A 230 -0.54 -22.82 3.02
C PHE A 230 -1.24 -24.14 3.35
N ALA A 231 -2.26 -24.09 4.19
CA ALA A 231 -2.94 -25.28 4.70
C ALA A 231 -3.67 -26.03 3.58
N GLU A 232 -4.30 -25.29 2.68
CA GLU A 232 -5.10 -25.84 1.60
C GLU A 232 -5.04 -24.90 0.38
N LEU A 233 -4.81 -25.49 -0.80
CA LEU A 233 -5.00 -24.80 -2.07
C LEU A 233 -6.46 -25.05 -2.48
N VAL A 234 -7.36 -24.12 -2.17
CA VAL A 234 -8.81 -24.31 -2.28
C VAL A 234 -9.25 -24.41 -3.74
N THR A 235 -8.88 -23.42 -4.55
CA THR A 235 -9.29 -23.36 -5.95
C THR A 235 -8.27 -22.57 -6.76
N LYS A 236 -7.85 -23.11 -7.91
CA LYS A 236 -7.13 -22.37 -8.93
C LYS A 236 -8.10 -21.51 -9.73
N ILE A 237 -7.74 -20.25 -9.95
CA ILE A 237 -8.59 -19.28 -10.65
C ILE A 237 -7.87 -18.65 -11.83
N ASP A 238 -8.63 -18.21 -12.83
CA ASP A 238 -8.11 -17.38 -13.88
C ASP A 238 -7.74 -16.00 -13.31
N ARG A 239 -6.49 -15.57 -13.51
CA ARG A 239 -5.93 -14.34 -12.93
C ARG A 239 -6.68 -13.07 -13.32
N ARG A 240 -7.34 -13.05 -14.50
CA ARG A 240 -8.00 -11.85 -15.04
C ARG A 240 -9.46 -11.76 -14.67
N THR A 241 -10.16 -12.89 -14.69
CA THR A 241 -11.61 -12.98 -14.52
C THR A 241 -12.01 -13.45 -13.12
N GLY A 242 -11.10 -14.06 -12.38
CA GLY A 242 -11.37 -14.67 -11.07
C GLY A 242 -12.22 -15.94 -11.15
N LYS A 243 -12.54 -16.44 -12.34
CA LYS A 243 -13.33 -17.66 -12.53
C LYS A 243 -12.54 -18.89 -12.08
N SER A 244 -13.21 -19.83 -11.43
CA SER A 244 -12.63 -21.12 -11.08
C SER A 244 -12.17 -21.86 -12.34
N VAL A 245 -11.01 -22.49 -12.25
CA VAL A 245 -10.36 -23.29 -13.30
C VAL A 245 -10.20 -24.74 -12.85
N GLU A 246 -9.80 -24.95 -11.59
CA GLU A 246 -9.54 -26.27 -11.01
C GLU A 246 -9.76 -26.19 -9.50
N ASP A 247 -10.62 -27.05 -8.95
CA ASP A 247 -10.82 -27.16 -7.51
C ASP A 247 -9.79 -28.09 -6.88
N ASN A 248 -9.28 -27.72 -5.70
CA ASN A 248 -8.28 -28.46 -4.94
C ASN A 248 -7.01 -28.85 -5.75
N PRO A 249 -6.34 -27.89 -6.42
CA PRO A 249 -5.14 -28.19 -7.19
C PRO A 249 -4.04 -28.78 -6.29
N LYS A 250 -3.32 -29.80 -6.79
CA LYS A 250 -2.20 -30.41 -6.05
C LYS A 250 -1.05 -29.44 -5.80
N PHE A 251 -0.79 -28.55 -6.76
CA PHE A 251 0.22 -27.51 -6.68
C PHE A 251 -0.13 -26.32 -7.57
N ILE A 252 0.43 -25.16 -7.27
CA ILE A 252 0.40 -23.97 -8.12
C ILE A 252 1.83 -23.59 -8.54
N LYS A 253 1.98 -22.98 -9.71
CA LYS A 253 3.29 -22.58 -10.27
C LYS A 253 3.26 -21.13 -10.76
N SER A 254 4.43 -20.62 -11.16
CA SER A 254 4.60 -19.28 -11.75
C SER A 254 3.49 -18.91 -12.74
N GLY A 255 2.82 -17.79 -12.49
CA GLY A 255 1.74 -17.26 -13.32
C GLY A 255 0.33 -17.71 -12.90
N ASP A 256 0.20 -18.75 -12.08
CA ASP A 256 -1.09 -19.20 -11.57
C ASP A 256 -1.65 -18.22 -10.53
N ALA A 257 -2.97 -18.16 -10.45
CA ALA A 257 -3.70 -17.54 -9.36
C ALA A 257 -4.54 -18.61 -8.65
N ALA A 258 -4.65 -18.53 -7.32
CA ALA A 258 -5.44 -19.46 -6.53
C ALA A 258 -5.99 -18.82 -5.27
N ILE A 259 -7.10 -19.34 -4.77
CA ILE A 259 -7.58 -19.12 -3.40
C ILE A 259 -6.88 -20.13 -2.50
N VAL A 260 -6.19 -19.63 -1.48
CA VAL A 260 -5.40 -20.44 -0.55
C VAL A 260 -5.87 -20.17 0.86
N LYS A 261 -6.14 -21.23 1.62
CA LYS A 261 -6.35 -21.15 3.07
C LYS A 261 -5.00 -21.14 3.77
N MET A 262 -4.75 -20.10 4.55
CA MET A 262 -3.50 -19.88 5.26
C MET A 262 -3.72 -19.89 6.76
N ILE A 263 -2.73 -20.43 7.48
CA ILE A 263 -2.70 -20.49 8.95
C ILE A 263 -1.42 -19.77 9.39
N PRO A 264 -1.50 -18.62 10.09
CA PRO A 264 -0.35 -17.91 10.64
C PRO A 264 0.40 -18.67 11.75
#